data_AF-A0A815XH48-F1
#
_entry.id   AF-A0A815XH48-F1
#
_cell.length_a   1.000
_cell.length_b   1.000
_cell.length_c   1.000
_cell.angle_alpha   90.00
_cell.angle_beta   90.00
_cell.angle_gamma   90.00
#
_symmetry.space_group_name_H-M   'P 1'
#
loop_
_entity.id
_entity.type
_entity.pdbx_description
1 polymer ?
#
loop_
_entity_poly.entity_id
_entity_poly.type
_entity_poly.pdbx_seq_one_letter_code
_entity_poly.pdbx_strand_id
1 'polypeptide(L)' 'VNNLEEAINCAKKQNVRCLSEQPEVGASGKLVMFLHPKDCGGTLIQLEQA' A
#
# COMPACT_ATOMS: atom_id res chain seq x y z
N VAL A 1 -8.77 -3.35 0.14
CA VAL A 1 -8.40 -4.35 -0.88
C VAL A 1 -8.62 -5.75 -0.32
N ASN A 2 -9.04 -6.73 -1.12
CA ASN A 2 -9.40 -8.06 -0.60
C ASN A 2 -8.17 -8.95 -0.30
N ASN A 3 -7.05 -8.74 -0.98
CA ASN A 3 -5.77 -9.37 -0.68
C ASN A 3 -4.68 -8.30 -0.77
N LEU A 4 -4.13 -7.90 0.39
CA LEU A 4 -3.15 -6.84 0.46
C LEU A 4 -1.81 -7.22 -0.18
N GLU A 5 -1.38 -8.47 -0.06
CA GLU A 5 -0.11 -8.93 -0.63
C GLU A 5 -0.14 -8.88 -2.16
N GLU A 6 -1.24 -9.32 -2.78
CA GLU A 6 -1.45 -9.21 -4.22
C GLU A 6 -1.47 -7.75 -4.68
N ALA A 7 -2.13 -6.87 -3.93
CA ALA A 7 -2.19 -5.44 -4.25
C ALA A 7 -0.80 -4.78 -4.19
N ILE A 8 0.01 -5.14 -3.18
CA ILE A 8 1.40 -4.65 -3.05
C ILE A 8 2.27 -5.16 -4.20
N ASN A 9 2.16 -6.43 -4.55
CA ASN A 9 2.91 -7.01 -5.67
C ASN A 9 2.51 -6.36 -7.00
N CYS A 10 1.22 -6.06 -7.19
CA CYS A 10 0.75 -5.30 -8.34
C CYS A 10 1.35 -3.89 -8.38
N ALA A 11 1.32 -3.16 -7.26
CA ALA A 11 1.91 -1.82 -7.16
C ALA A 11 3.41 -1.83 -7.48
N LYS A 12 4.16 -2.78 -6.92
CA LYS A 12 5.60 -2.95 -7.19
C LYS A 12 5.87 -3.26 -8.67
N LYS A 13 5.07 -4.11 -9.31
CA LYS A 13 5.17 -4.41 -10.76
C LYS A 13 4.94 -3.16 -11.64
N GLN A 14 4.14 -2.22 -11.16
CA GLN A 14 3.89 -0.93 -11.82
C GLN A 14 4.91 0.15 -11.45
N ASN A 15 6.03 -0.22 -10.78
CA ASN A 15 7.05 0.70 -10.28
C ASN A 15 6.52 1.76 -9.29
N VAL A 16 5.40 1.47 -8.60
CA VAL A 16 4.88 2.33 -7.53
C VAL A 16 5.61 1.99 -6.24
N ARG A 17 6.25 2.99 -5.63
CA ARG A 17 6.97 2.80 -4.36
C ARG A 17 6.00 2.62 -3.21
N CYS A 18 6.28 1.60 -2.40
CA CYS A 18 5.70 1.44 -1.08
C CYS A 18 6.56 2.22 -0.07
N LEU A 19 5.94 2.76 0.98
CA LEU A 19 6.65 3.50 2.03
C LEU A 19 7.34 2.58 3.05
N SER A 20 6.84 1.36 3.22
CA SER A 20 7.43 0.33 4.08
C SER A 20 7.79 -0.91 3.23
N GLU A 21 8.72 -1.74 3.73
CA GLU A 21 9.08 -2.99 3.05
C GLU A 21 7.97 -4.04 3.14
N GLN A 22 7.31 -4.09 4.31
CA GLN A 22 6.22 -5.00 4.66
C GLN A 22 4.97 -4.23 5.09
N PRO A 23 3.77 -4.84 5.01
CA PRO A 23 2.56 -4.27 5.59
C PRO A 23 2.69 -4.06 7.10
N GLU A 24 2.01 -3.04 7.61
CA GLU A 24 1.96 -2.71 9.04
C GLU A 24 0.51 -2.82 9.56
N VAL A 25 0.32 -2.91 10.88
CA VAL A 25 -1.02 -2.89 11.48
C VAL A 25 -1.50 -1.44 11.60
N GLY A 26 -2.60 -1.11 10.94
CA GLY A 26 -3.22 0.22 10.96
C GLY A 26 -4.12 0.46 12.18
N ALA A 27 -4.64 1.68 12.30
CA ALA A 27 -5.50 2.10 13.42
C ALA A 27 -6.81 1.30 13.57
N SER A 28 -7.29 0.68 12.48
CA SER A 28 -8.44 -0.22 12.47
C SER A 28 -8.11 -1.66 12.92
N GLY A 29 -6.85 -1.93 13.27
CA GLY A 29 -6.35 -3.28 13.59
C GLY A 29 -6.11 -4.16 12.37
N LYS A 30 -6.29 -3.61 11.15
CA LYS A 30 -6.09 -4.33 9.89
C LYS A 30 -4.70 -4.05 9.31
N LEU A 31 -4.22 -4.94 8.45
CA LEU A 31 -2.98 -4.71 7.72
C LEU A 31 -3.15 -3.58 6.71
N VAL A 32 -2.16 -2.69 6.64
CA VAL A 32 -2.10 -1.56 5.74
C VAL A 32 -0.75 -1.45 5.03
N MET A 33 -0.74 -0.81 3.87
CA MET A 33 0.47 -0.38 3.16
C MET A 33 0.24 1.02 2.59
N PHE A 34 1.23 1.90 2.71
CA PHE A 34 1.17 3.22 2.10
C PHE A 34 1.98 3.27 0.80
N LEU A 35 1.41 3.94 -0.21
CA LEU A 35 2.05 4.20 -1.51
C LEU A 35 2.62 5.62 -1.56
N HIS A 36 3.79 5.77 -2.13
CA HIS A 36 4.53 7.03 -2.12
C HIS A 36 3.85 8.09 -3.03
N PRO A 37 3.56 9.32 -2.55
CA PRO A 37 2.83 10.35 -3.30
C PRO A 37 3.43 10.70 -4.67
N LYS A 38 4.76 10.67 -4.77
CA LYS A 38 5.50 10.92 -6.02
C LYS A 38 5.11 9.96 -7.16
N ASP A 39 4.57 8.77 -6.86
CA ASP A 39 4.09 7.81 -7.85
C ASP A 39 2.55 7.77 -7.93
N CYS A 40 1.86 8.62 -7.16
CA CYS A 40 0.40 8.66 -7.00
C CYS A 40 -0.15 10.09 -7.19
N GLY A 41 0.43 10.88 -8.11
CA GLY A 41 -0.06 12.21 -8.46
C GLY A 41 -0.01 13.23 -7.31
N GLY A 42 0.93 13.08 -6.38
CA GLY A 42 1.07 13.94 -5.21
C GLY A 42 0.18 13.56 -4.02
N THR A 43 -0.58 12.47 -4.11
CA THR A 43 -1.47 12.01 -3.03
C THR A 43 -0.90 10.79 -2.32
N LEU A 44 -0.88 10.82 -0.98
CA LEU A 44 -0.57 9.64 -0.16
C LEU A 44 -1.75 8.68 -0.18
N ILE A 45 -1.55 7.45 -0.67
CA ILE A 45 -2.60 6.43 -0.76
C ILE A 45 -2.35 5.35 0.29
N GLN A 46 -3.38 4.99 1.05
CA GLN A 46 -3.39 3.85 1.96
C GLN A 46 -4.15 2.68 1.33
N LEU A 47 -3.50 1.52 1.24
CA LEU A 47 -4.15 0.24 1.00
C LEU A 47 -4.44 -0.39 2.35
N GLU A 48 -5.70 -0.73 2.64
CA GLU A 48 -6.11 -1.48 3.83
C GLU A 48 -6.70 -2.82 3.42
N GLN A 49 -6.33 -3.90 4.10
CA GLN A 49 -6.95 -5.22 3.96
C GLN A 49 -8.42 -5.15 4.36
N ALA A 50 -9.33 -5.55 3.47
CA ALA A 50 -10.77 -5.63 3.75
C ALA A 50 -11.04 -6.76 4.74
#